data_AF-A0A4Q3XTE9-F1
#
_entry.id   AF-A0A4Q3XTE9-F1
#
_cell.length_a   1.000
_cell.length_b   1.000
_cell.length_c   1.000
_cell.angle_alpha   90.00
_cell.angle_beta   90.00
_cell.angle_gamma   90.00
#
_symmetry.space_group_name_H-M   'P 1'
#
loop_
_entity.id
_entity.type
_entity.pdbx_description
1 polymer ?
#
loop_
_entity_poly.entity_id
_entity_poly.type
_entity_poly.pdbx_seq_one_letter_code
_entity_poly.pdbx_strand_id
1 'polypeptide(L)'
;MLHASDLSEVVRSRRSDMGLSQARLSALCGLSRATVNQIEQGTIKELGLSRAARLLGVLGLSLDVNPAGLRRGSKEGRRTSALQLAARSASVSYRTPLTEAALREVILEDVLRDEFEPHLNALLEDGSVALLAAIAEELHQSQGVERAAVWAQLRLVARRLGSRRDLWE
;
A
#
# COMPACT_ATOMS: atom_id res chain seq x y z
N MET A 1 13.25 21.88 -6.22
CA MET A 1 13.86 20.81 -7.03
C MET A 1 13.55 19.50 -6.33
N LEU A 2 12.81 18.59 -6.96
CA LEU A 2 12.78 17.18 -6.53
C LEU A 2 14.14 16.62 -6.94
N HIS A 3 15.07 16.46 -6.00
CA HIS A 3 16.31 15.77 -6.31
C HIS A 3 15.98 14.28 -6.48
N ALA A 4 16.57 13.61 -7.47
CA ALA A 4 16.36 12.18 -7.70
C ALA A 4 16.68 11.33 -6.43
N SER A 5 17.45 11.87 -5.49
CA SER A 5 17.69 11.32 -4.14
C SER A 5 16.38 11.01 -3.41
N ASP A 6 15.41 11.92 -3.41
CA ASP A 6 14.20 11.80 -2.60
C ASP A 6 13.28 10.70 -3.14
N LEU A 7 13.18 10.58 -4.47
CA LEU A 7 12.41 9.52 -5.11
C LEU A 7 13.05 8.14 -4.85
N SER A 8 14.38 8.04 -5.00
CA SER A 8 15.10 6.77 -4.84
C SER A 8 14.97 6.23 -3.41
N GLU A 9 15.07 7.10 -2.41
CA GLU A 9 14.88 6.76 -1.01
C GLU A 9 13.44 6.36 -0.71
N VAL A 10 12.46 7.14 -1.19
CA VAL A 10 11.02 6.82 -1.00
C VAL A 10 10.68 5.48 -1.64
N VAL A 11 11.12 5.21 -2.87
CA VAL A 11 10.89 3.93 -3.56
C VAL A 11 11.50 2.77 -2.76
N ARG A 12 12.76 2.91 -2.33
CA ARG A 12 13.46 1.87 -1.56
C ARG A 12 12.79 1.60 -0.21
N SER A 13 12.43 2.66 0.50
CA SER A 13 11.76 2.60 1.80
C SER A 13 10.41 1.89 1.66
N ARG A 14 9.56 2.36 0.74
CA ARG A 14 8.23 1.77 0.51
C ARG A 14 8.28 0.32 0.03
N ARG A 15 9.23 -0.03 -0.85
CA ARG A 15 9.44 -1.44 -1.24
C ARG A 15 9.77 -2.29 -0.01
N SER A 16 10.63 -1.80 0.87
CA SER A 16 11.11 -2.53 2.04
C SER A 16 10.01 -2.66 3.10
N ASP A 17 9.23 -1.59 3.33
CA ASP A 17 8.02 -1.62 4.18
C ASP A 17 7.03 -2.68 3.68
N MET A 18 6.85 -2.81 2.37
CA MET A 18 5.94 -3.82 1.81
C MET A 18 6.49 -5.25 1.87
N GLY A 19 7.75 -5.43 2.29
CA GLY A 19 8.44 -6.71 2.30
C GLY A 19 8.79 -7.24 0.90
N LEU A 20 8.77 -6.38 -0.12
CA LEU A 20 9.03 -6.79 -1.50
C LEU A 20 10.53 -6.86 -1.78
N SER A 21 11.00 -7.91 -2.45
CA SER A 21 12.35 -7.90 -3.03
C SER A 21 12.40 -7.00 -4.27
N GLN A 22 13.59 -6.54 -4.68
CA GLN A 22 13.73 -5.82 -5.96
C GLN A 22 13.28 -6.66 -7.16
N ALA A 23 13.50 -7.99 -7.10
CA ALA A 23 13.04 -8.91 -8.13
C ALA A 23 11.51 -8.95 -8.18
N ARG A 24 10.84 -9.02 -7.02
CA ARG A 24 9.37 -9.02 -6.95
C ARG A 24 8.79 -7.70 -7.43
N LEU A 25 9.34 -6.58 -6.97
CA LEU A 25 8.94 -5.26 -7.46
C LEU A 25 9.10 -5.16 -8.97
N SER A 26 10.23 -5.62 -9.52
CA SER A 26 10.49 -5.60 -10.96
C SER A 26 9.47 -6.40 -11.76
N ALA A 27 9.06 -7.58 -11.27
CA ALA A 27 8.02 -8.40 -11.90
C ALA A 27 6.66 -7.67 -11.88
N LEU A 28 6.26 -7.13 -10.72
CA LEU A 28 4.98 -6.44 -10.55
C LEU A 28 4.83 -5.19 -11.44
N CYS A 29 5.92 -4.47 -11.70
CA CYS A 29 5.90 -3.30 -12.59
C CYS A 29 6.30 -3.60 -14.04
N GLY A 30 6.69 -4.84 -14.37
CA GLY A 30 7.20 -5.19 -15.70
C GLY A 30 8.48 -4.43 -16.06
N LEU A 31 9.38 -4.22 -15.09
CA LEU A 31 10.71 -3.66 -15.27
C LEU A 31 11.77 -4.74 -15.10
N SER A 32 13.00 -4.47 -15.55
CA SER A 32 14.13 -5.34 -15.20
C SER A 32 14.57 -5.09 -13.76
N ARG A 33 15.12 -6.11 -13.09
CA ARG A 33 15.75 -5.96 -11.77
C ARG A 33 16.86 -4.90 -11.79
N ALA A 34 17.63 -4.82 -12.87
CA ALA A 34 18.67 -3.81 -13.05
C ALA A 34 18.10 -2.38 -13.06
N THR A 35 16.96 -2.17 -13.73
CA THR A 35 16.24 -0.90 -13.75
C THR A 35 15.76 -0.50 -12.35
N VAL A 36 15.15 -1.42 -11.60
CA VAL A 36 14.72 -1.15 -10.22
C VAL A 36 15.91 -0.79 -9.33
N ASN A 37 17.03 -1.50 -9.45
CA ASN A 37 18.23 -1.18 -8.69
C ASN A 37 18.80 0.21 -9.04
N GLN A 38 18.84 0.59 -10.31
CA GLN A 38 19.28 1.93 -10.72
C GLN A 38 18.36 3.04 -10.20
N ILE A 39 17.05 2.78 -10.12
CA ILE A 39 16.09 3.72 -9.53
C ILE A 39 16.37 3.91 -8.04
N GLU A 40 16.51 2.82 -7.28
CA GLU A 40 16.78 2.88 -5.83
C GLU A 40 18.16 3.46 -5.48
N GLN A 41 19.11 3.45 -6.42
CA GLN A 41 20.42 4.08 -6.28
C GLN A 41 20.45 5.52 -6.81
N GLY A 42 19.37 6.00 -7.45
CA GLY A 42 19.35 7.30 -8.11
C GLY A 42 20.29 7.42 -9.32
N THR A 43 20.70 6.30 -9.92
CA THR A 43 21.65 6.24 -11.05
C THR A 43 20.97 6.06 -12.41
N ILE A 44 19.65 5.92 -12.44
CA ILE A 44 18.90 5.79 -13.69
C ILE A 44 18.99 7.09 -14.51
N LYS A 45 19.36 6.96 -15.79
CA LYS A 45 19.47 8.13 -16.70
C LYS A 45 18.12 8.68 -17.10
N GLU A 46 17.20 7.79 -17.48
CA GLU A 46 15.86 8.14 -17.94
C GLU A 46 14.84 7.12 -17.46
N LEU A 47 13.72 7.60 -16.92
CA LEU A 47 12.56 6.80 -16.58
C LEU A 47 11.31 7.45 -17.19
N GLY A 48 10.74 6.82 -18.21
CA GLY A 48 9.52 7.31 -18.85
C GLY A 48 8.36 7.42 -17.85
N LEU A 49 7.52 8.44 -18.00
CA LEU A 49 6.43 8.76 -17.07
C LEU A 49 5.49 7.57 -16.81
N SER A 50 5.16 6.78 -17.83
CA SER A 50 4.31 5.60 -17.68
C SER A 50 4.94 4.51 -16.81
N ARG A 51 6.26 4.30 -16.92
CA ARG A 51 7.03 3.36 -16.09
C ARG A 51 7.13 3.87 -14.66
N ALA A 52 7.38 5.16 -14.48
CA ALA A 52 7.39 5.79 -13.17
C ALA A 52 6.02 5.66 -12.48
N ALA A 53 4.94 6.02 -13.16
CA ALA A 53 3.58 5.95 -12.62
C ALA A 53 3.20 4.51 -12.23
N ARG A 54 3.56 3.51 -13.04
CA ARG A 54 3.32 2.10 -12.71
C ARG A 54 4.12 1.63 -11.50
N LEU A 55 5.41 1.95 -11.44
CA LEU A 55 6.27 1.66 -10.29
C LEU A 55 5.68 2.25 -9.00
N LEU A 56 5.31 3.53 -9.04
CA LEU A 56 4.72 4.24 -7.91
C LEU A 56 3.38 3.59 -7.51
N GLY A 57 2.53 3.27 -8.49
CA GLY A 57 1.24 2.62 -8.24
C GLY A 57 1.37 1.26 -7.53
N VAL A 58 2.36 0.45 -7.91
CA VAL A 58 2.67 -0.82 -7.22
C VAL A 58 3.12 -0.59 -5.78
N LEU A 59 3.67 0.58 -5.44
CA LEU A 59 4.12 0.93 -4.08
C LEU A 59 3.07 1.71 -3.28
N GLY A 60 1.87 1.88 -3.83
CA GLY A 60 0.80 2.71 -3.25
C GLY A 60 1.13 4.20 -3.23
N LEU A 61 2.02 4.65 -4.12
CA LEU A 61 2.42 6.04 -4.30
C LEU A 61 1.77 6.64 -5.56
N SER A 62 1.64 7.96 -5.61
CA SER A 62 1.13 8.70 -6.76
C SER A 62 2.07 9.83 -7.17
N LEU A 63 2.01 10.18 -8.46
CA LEU A 63 2.58 11.43 -8.97
C LEU A 63 1.43 12.40 -9.23
N ASP A 64 1.44 13.56 -8.58
CA ASP A 64 0.42 14.58 -8.72
C ASP A 64 0.96 15.80 -9.49
N VAL A 65 0.19 16.27 -10.48
CA VAL A 65 0.46 17.53 -11.19
C VAL A 65 -0.48 18.60 -10.60
N ASN A 66 0.08 19.68 -10.08
CA ASN A 66 -0.69 20.77 -9.47
C ASN A 66 -0.28 22.12 -10.11
N PRO A 67 -1.21 23.07 -10.31
CA PRO A 67 -0.86 24.41 -10.76
C PRO A 67 0.13 25.09 -9.80
N ALA A 68 1.07 25.87 -10.35
CA ALA A 68 2.04 26.60 -9.55
C ALA A 68 1.34 27.52 -8.54
N GLY A 69 1.83 27.55 -7.30
CA GLY A 69 1.24 28.34 -6.20
C GLY A 69 0.11 27.64 -5.44
N LEU A 70 -0.51 26.61 -6.01
CA LEU A 70 -1.41 25.71 -5.29
C LEU A 70 -0.59 24.53 -4.78
N ARG A 71 0.10 24.70 -3.65
CA ARG A 71 0.44 23.51 -2.87
C ARG A 71 -0.89 22.88 -2.49
N ARG A 72 -1.06 21.58 -2.75
CA ARG A 72 -2.10 20.82 -2.09
C ARG A 72 -1.80 20.97 -0.60
N GLY A 73 -2.41 21.95 0.04
CA GLY A 73 -2.51 21.95 1.49
C GLY A 73 -2.98 20.56 1.81
N SER A 74 -2.29 19.89 2.73
CA SER A 74 -2.86 18.74 3.42
C SER A 74 -4.33 19.07 3.61
N LYS A 75 -5.23 18.32 2.97
CA LYS A 75 -6.64 18.40 3.30
C LYS A 75 -6.72 17.86 4.73
N GLU A 76 -6.41 18.74 5.69
CA GLU A 76 -6.48 18.57 7.14
C GLU A 76 -7.95 18.57 7.59
N GLY A 77 -8.88 18.82 6.65
CA GLY A 77 -10.29 18.55 6.83
C GLY A 77 -10.53 17.05 6.87
N ARG A 78 -10.58 16.49 8.08
CA ARG A 78 -11.09 15.15 8.44
C ARG A 78 -10.87 14.11 7.32
N ARG A 79 -9.60 13.74 7.08
CA ARG A 79 -9.32 12.59 6.20
C ARG A 79 -10.15 11.42 6.72
N THR A 80 -11.03 10.89 5.87
CA THR A 80 -11.73 9.64 6.18
C THR A 80 -10.67 8.60 6.50
N SER A 81 -10.79 7.92 7.63
CA SER A 81 -9.87 6.86 8.03
C SER A 81 -9.74 5.85 6.89
N ALA A 82 -8.52 5.48 6.52
CA ALA A 82 -8.22 4.45 5.55
C ALA A 82 -8.77 3.10 6.02
N LEU A 83 -8.69 2.81 7.33
CA LEU A 83 -9.35 1.64 7.92
C LEU A 83 -10.88 1.71 7.72
N GLN A 84 -11.50 2.87 7.96
CA GLN A 84 -12.94 3.05 7.74
C GLN A 84 -13.31 2.88 6.27
N LEU A 85 -12.52 3.44 5.36
CA LEU A 85 -12.75 3.32 3.92
C LEU A 85 -12.62 1.87 3.44
N ALA A 86 -11.59 1.16 3.91
CA ALA A 86 -11.36 -0.25 3.62
C ALA A 86 -12.48 -1.14 4.16
N ALA A 87 -12.90 -0.92 5.40
CA ALA A 87 -13.99 -1.65 6.02
C ALA A 87 -15.29 -1.45 5.22
N ARG A 88 -15.59 -0.22 4.78
CA ARG A 88 -16.76 0.08 3.94
C ARG A 88 -16.67 -0.57 2.56
N SER A 89 -15.54 -0.47 1.88
CA SER A 89 -15.38 -1.07 0.54
C SER A 89 -15.46 -2.59 0.57
N ALA A 90 -14.96 -3.21 1.65
CA ALA A 90 -15.03 -4.65 1.86
C ALA A 90 -16.45 -5.16 2.21
N SER A 91 -17.36 -4.26 2.60
CA SER A 91 -18.69 -4.61 3.12
C SER A 91 -19.82 -4.46 2.11
N VAL A 92 -19.54 -4.06 0.86
CA VAL A 92 -20.57 -3.69 -0.13
C VAL A 92 -21.58 -4.81 -0.40
N SER A 93 -21.16 -6.07 -0.29
CA SER A 93 -22.00 -7.24 -0.60
C SER A 93 -22.50 -8.00 0.63
N TYR A 94 -22.26 -7.50 1.85
CA TYR A 94 -22.51 -8.25 3.08
C TYR A 94 -23.50 -7.54 4.01
N ARG A 95 -24.31 -8.35 4.71
CA ARG A 95 -25.37 -7.83 5.60
C ARG A 95 -24.82 -7.22 6.89
N THR A 96 -23.78 -7.83 7.46
CA THR A 96 -23.09 -7.34 8.65
C THR A 96 -21.82 -6.64 8.18
N PRO A 97 -21.72 -5.30 8.29
CA PRO A 97 -20.54 -4.60 7.79
C PRO A 97 -19.33 -4.87 8.68
N LEU A 98 -18.16 -5.07 8.06
CA LEU A 98 -16.88 -4.98 8.73
C LEU A 98 -16.73 -3.56 9.32
N THR A 99 -16.30 -3.49 10.57
CA THR A 99 -16.05 -2.20 11.25
C THR A 99 -14.57 -1.85 11.22
N GLU A 100 -14.27 -0.56 11.38
CA GLU A 100 -12.90 -0.06 11.52
C GLU A 100 -12.16 -0.75 12.69
N ALA A 101 -12.86 -0.93 13.82
CA ALA A 101 -12.31 -1.58 15.01
C ALA A 101 -12.00 -3.06 14.75
N ALA A 102 -12.91 -3.80 14.11
CA ALA A 102 -12.68 -5.19 13.76
C ALA A 102 -11.53 -5.36 12.76
N LEU A 103 -11.43 -4.49 11.75
CA LEU A 103 -10.31 -4.52 10.81
C LEU A 103 -8.97 -4.21 11.51
N ARG A 104 -8.97 -3.24 12.43
CA ARG A 104 -7.79 -2.92 13.25
C ARG A 104 -7.38 -4.12 14.11
N GLU A 105 -8.33 -4.74 14.80
CA GLU A 105 -8.12 -5.91 15.66
C GLU A 105 -7.46 -7.06 14.88
N VAL A 106 -7.94 -7.35 13.66
CA VAL A 106 -7.32 -8.39 12.81
C VAL A 106 -5.86 -8.05 12.46
N ILE A 107 -5.57 -6.78 12.18
CA ILE A 107 -4.23 -6.34 11.75
C ILE A 107 -3.26 -6.21 12.93
N LEU A 108 -3.74 -5.89 14.12
CA LEU A 108 -2.87 -5.66 15.29
C LEU A 108 -2.78 -6.88 16.21
N GLU A 109 -3.84 -7.66 16.31
CA GLU A 109 -4.01 -8.71 17.31
C GLU A 109 -4.15 -10.11 16.68
N ASP A 110 -4.16 -10.22 15.34
CA ASP A 110 -4.37 -11.46 14.59
C ASP A 110 -5.71 -12.17 14.88
N VAL A 111 -6.69 -11.43 15.40
CA VAL A 111 -8.03 -11.94 15.73
C VAL A 111 -8.93 -11.87 14.51
N LEU A 112 -8.97 -12.96 13.74
CA LEU A 112 -9.88 -13.11 12.60
C LEU A 112 -11.14 -13.87 13.02
N ARG A 113 -12.29 -13.20 12.95
CA ARG A 113 -13.61 -13.81 13.13
C ARG A 113 -14.12 -14.34 11.81
N ASP A 114 -14.67 -15.56 11.82
CA ASP A 114 -15.18 -16.28 10.64
C ASP A 114 -16.17 -15.43 9.82
N GLU A 115 -17.02 -14.64 10.48
CA GLU A 115 -17.99 -13.75 9.82
C GLU A 115 -17.37 -12.65 8.94
N PHE A 116 -16.11 -12.30 9.18
CA PHE A 116 -15.38 -11.25 8.46
C PHE A 116 -14.37 -11.79 7.44
N GLU A 117 -14.16 -13.10 7.35
CA GLU A 117 -13.28 -13.69 6.33
C GLU A 117 -13.63 -13.27 4.90
N PRO A 118 -14.92 -13.28 4.48
CA PRO A 118 -15.28 -12.87 3.12
C PRO A 118 -15.00 -11.39 2.84
N HIS A 119 -15.06 -10.54 3.88
CA HIS A 119 -14.75 -9.12 3.80
C HIS A 119 -13.25 -8.90 3.60
N LEU A 120 -12.43 -9.60 4.40
CA LEU A 120 -10.97 -9.46 4.29
C LEU A 120 -10.43 -10.06 3.01
N ASN A 121 -11.00 -11.17 2.55
CA ASN A 121 -10.65 -11.73 1.25
C ASN A 121 -10.93 -10.71 0.14
N ALA A 122 -12.12 -10.11 0.10
CA ALA A 122 -12.45 -9.06 -0.86
C ALA A 122 -11.51 -7.84 -0.77
N LEU A 123 -11.16 -7.40 0.44
CA LEU A 123 -10.20 -6.30 0.62
C LEU A 123 -8.81 -6.63 0.07
N LEU A 124 -8.32 -7.85 0.29
CA LEU A 124 -6.96 -8.25 -0.07
C LEU A 124 -6.83 -8.58 -1.56
N GLU A 125 -7.90 -9.10 -2.18
CA GLU A 125 -7.99 -9.34 -3.62
C GLU A 125 -8.21 -8.04 -4.39
N ASP A 126 -9.27 -7.30 -4.07
CA ASP A 126 -9.76 -6.19 -4.90
C ASP A 126 -9.32 -4.81 -4.40
N GLY A 127 -8.83 -4.71 -3.17
CA GLY A 127 -8.40 -3.44 -2.58
C GLY A 127 -7.22 -2.83 -3.35
N SER A 128 -7.29 -1.52 -3.61
CA SER A 128 -6.16 -0.83 -4.25
C SER A 128 -4.92 -0.85 -3.36
N VAL A 129 -3.73 -0.96 -3.96
CA VAL A 129 -2.47 -0.95 -3.19
C VAL A 129 -2.31 0.36 -2.42
N ALA A 130 -2.80 1.47 -2.97
CA ALA A 130 -2.84 2.76 -2.30
C ALA A 130 -3.69 2.74 -1.01
N LEU A 131 -4.81 2.02 -1.00
CA LEU A 131 -5.65 1.89 0.20
C LEU A 131 -4.96 1.03 1.27
N LEU A 132 -4.36 -0.10 0.88
CA LEU A 132 -3.59 -0.97 1.78
C LEU A 132 -2.38 -0.21 2.38
N ALA A 133 -1.69 0.56 1.54
CA ALA A 133 -0.63 1.48 1.93
C ALA A 133 -1.11 2.55 2.93
N ALA A 134 -2.32 3.09 2.73
CA ALA A 134 -2.90 4.09 3.61
C ALA A 134 -3.29 3.49 4.97
N ILE A 135 -3.74 2.23 5.03
CA ILE A 135 -3.96 1.51 6.29
C ILE A 135 -2.65 1.38 7.07
N ALA A 136 -1.57 0.95 6.40
CA ALA A 136 -0.25 0.83 7.03
C ALA A 136 0.26 2.19 7.56
N GLU A 137 0.05 3.27 6.80
CA GLU A 137 0.42 4.61 7.22
C GLU A 137 -0.42 5.09 8.42
N GLU A 138 -1.73 4.88 8.40
CA GLU A 138 -2.63 5.27 9.49
C GLU A 138 -2.30 4.52 10.79
N LEU A 139 -2.05 3.21 10.72
CA LEU A 139 -1.68 2.41 11.89
C LEU A 139 -0.31 2.80 12.45
N HIS A 140 0.65 3.11 11.57
CA HIS A 140 1.93 3.64 12.01
C HIS A 140 1.79 4.98 12.73
N GLN A 141 1.02 5.91 12.16
CA GLN A 141 0.83 7.24 12.74
C GLN A 141 0.01 7.23 14.04
N SER A 142 -1.02 6.38 14.12
CA SER A 142 -1.95 6.38 15.26
C SER A 142 -1.56 5.43 16.38
N GLN A 143 -0.89 4.31 16.08
CA GLN A 143 -0.55 3.26 17.05
C GLN A 143 0.97 3.03 17.18
N GLY A 144 1.81 3.69 16.37
CA GLY A 144 3.27 3.54 16.43
C GLY A 144 3.80 2.21 15.88
N VAL A 145 2.97 1.43 15.20
CA VAL A 145 3.35 0.11 14.66
C VAL A 145 4.23 0.29 13.42
N GLU A 146 5.24 -0.54 13.27
CA GLU A 146 6.09 -0.53 12.07
C GLU A 146 5.27 -0.86 10.81
N ARG A 147 5.44 -0.06 9.73
CA ARG A 147 4.74 -0.28 8.45
C ARG A 147 4.99 -1.70 7.92
N ALA A 148 6.22 -2.18 8.08
CA ALA A 148 6.62 -3.53 7.71
C ALA A 148 5.84 -4.62 8.47
N ALA A 149 5.53 -4.40 9.75
CA ALA A 149 4.74 -5.34 10.53
C ALA A 149 3.29 -5.39 10.02
N VAL A 150 2.69 -4.24 9.67
CA VAL A 150 1.35 -4.19 9.08
C VAL A 150 1.31 -4.95 7.75
N TRP A 151 2.27 -4.73 6.86
CA TRP A 151 2.34 -5.46 5.58
C TRP A 151 2.59 -6.95 5.75
N ALA A 152 3.40 -7.35 6.74
CA ALA A 152 3.61 -8.75 7.08
C ALA A 152 2.29 -9.40 7.53
N GLN A 153 1.51 -8.71 8.37
CA GLN A 153 0.22 -9.20 8.84
C GLN A 153 -0.81 -9.29 7.70
N LEU A 154 -0.91 -8.27 6.85
CA LEU A 154 -1.79 -8.32 5.68
C LEU A 154 -1.44 -9.51 4.76
N ARG A 155 -0.15 -9.79 4.58
CA ARG A 155 0.32 -10.94 3.81
C ARG A 155 -0.01 -12.27 4.50
N LEU A 156 0.12 -12.35 5.82
CA LEU A 156 -0.27 -13.54 6.59
C LEU A 156 -1.76 -13.83 6.41
N VAL A 157 -2.62 -12.82 6.59
CA VAL A 157 -4.06 -12.94 6.41
C VAL A 157 -4.41 -13.31 4.97
N ALA A 158 -3.77 -12.67 3.98
CA ALA A 158 -3.97 -12.99 2.56
C ALA A 158 -3.68 -14.46 2.26
N ARG A 159 -2.58 -15.00 2.80
CA ARG A 159 -2.21 -16.42 2.64
C ARG A 159 -3.18 -17.35 3.37
N ARG A 160 -3.61 -17.01 4.59
CA ARG A 160 -4.63 -17.77 5.34
C ARG A 160 -5.95 -17.88 4.58
N LEU A 161 -6.36 -16.78 3.94
CA LEU A 161 -7.57 -16.69 3.14
C LEU A 161 -7.40 -17.18 1.69
N GLY A 162 -6.25 -17.76 1.33
CA GLY A 162 -5.99 -18.33 0.01
C GLY A 162 -5.93 -17.30 -1.13
N SER A 163 -5.54 -16.07 -0.83
CA SER A 163 -5.45 -15.01 -1.83
C SER A 163 -4.43 -15.34 -2.93
N ARG A 164 -4.78 -15.05 -4.18
CA ARG A 164 -3.96 -15.34 -5.38
C ARG A 164 -3.27 -14.12 -5.95
N ARG A 165 -3.45 -12.96 -5.32
CA ARG A 165 -2.86 -11.71 -5.81
C ARG A 165 -1.35 -11.74 -5.65
N ASP A 166 -0.66 -11.43 -6.74
CA ASP A 166 0.79 -11.36 -6.84
C ASP A 166 1.48 -10.48 -5.76
N LEU A 167 0.77 -9.54 -5.17
CA LEU A 167 1.28 -8.69 -4.09
C LEU A 167 1.72 -9.48 -2.84
N TRP A 168 1.11 -10.65 -2.61
CA TRP A 168 1.25 -11.43 -1.37
C TRP A 168 2.27 -12.56 -1.44
N GLU A 169 2.89 -12.79 -2.60
CA GLU A 169 3.99 -13.77 -2.76
C GLU A 169 5.21 -13.42 -1.91
#